data_AF-A0A397S8C2-F1
#
_entry.id   AF-A0A397S8C2-F1
#
_cell.length_a   1.000
_cell.length_b   1.000
_cell.length_c   1.000
_cell.angle_alpha   90.00
_cell.angle_beta   90.00
_cell.angle_gamma   90.00
#
_symmetry.space_group_name_H-M   'P 1'
#
loop_
_entity.id
_entity.type
_entity.pdbx_description
1 polymer ?
#
loop_
_entity_poly.entity_id
_entity_poly.type
_entity_poly.pdbx_seq_one_letter_code
_entity_poly.pdbx_strand_id
1 'polypeptide(L)'
;GTGGTIAGISRFLKPLIPDLKVILVDPPGSGLYHKVKHNVMYSPYEAEGTRTRHQVDTIIEGVGLNRMTENFNMSTGMIDDAIRVTDEEAVAMARYLAKEEGLFIGSSSAINCVGCVRVAKKLGPGHCIVTILCDSGQRHLTKFW
;
A
#
# COMPACT_ATOMS: atom_id res chain seq x y z
N GLY A 1 7.31 -0.76 1.49
CA GLY A 1 7.81 -1.32 2.77
C GLY A 1 8.65 -2.55 2.47
N THR A 2 9.20 -3.23 3.48
CA THR A 2 10.08 -4.40 3.24
C THR A 2 9.38 -5.60 2.60
N GLY A 3 8.04 -5.64 2.55
CA GLY A 3 7.26 -6.75 1.99
C GLY A 3 7.06 -7.94 2.92
N GLY A 4 7.63 -7.91 4.13
CA GLY A 4 7.53 -9.05 5.07
C GLY A 4 6.09 -9.39 5.47
N THR A 5 5.28 -8.37 5.80
CA THR A 5 3.88 -8.58 6.22
C THR A 5 3.05 -9.22 5.11
N ILE A 6 3.05 -8.63 3.92
CA ILE A 6 2.25 -9.14 2.79
C ILE A 6 2.71 -10.54 2.37
N ALA A 7 4.02 -10.80 2.39
CA ALA A 7 4.57 -12.10 2.04
C ALA A 7 4.27 -13.18 3.09
N GLY A 8 4.37 -12.85 4.38
CA GLY A 8 4.01 -13.78 5.45
C GLY A 8 2.53 -14.16 5.39
N ILE A 9 1.66 -13.17 5.26
CA ILE A 9 0.21 -13.36 5.17
C ILE A 9 -0.16 -14.17 3.92
N SER A 10 0.36 -13.80 2.75
CA SER A 10 0.00 -14.48 1.50
C SER A 10 0.43 -15.93 1.50
N ARG A 11 1.65 -16.23 1.97
CA ARG A 11 2.18 -17.61 2.01
C ARG A 11 1.42 -18.49 2.98
N PHE A 12 1.03 -17.94 4.13
CA PHE A 12 0.37 -18.70 5.16
C PHE A 12 -1.12 -18.92 4.85
N LEU A 13 -1.85 -17.88 4.42
CA LEU A 13 -3.29 -17.94 4.27
C LEU A 13 -3.77 -18.49 2.93
N LYS A 14 -3.04 -18.29 1.82
CA LYS A 14 -3.52 -18.77 0.50
C LYS A 14 -3.76 -20.29 0.44
N PRO A 15 -2.91 -21.15 1.03
CA PRO A 15 -3.19 -22.59 1.07
C PRO A 15 -4.43 -22.95 1.90
N LEU A 16 -4.82 -22.10 2.86
CA LEU A 16 -5.94 -22.34 3.78
C LEU A 16 -7.26 -21.76 3.26
N ILE A 17 -7.20 -20.71 2.42
CA ILE A 17 -8.35 -19.98 1.90
C ILE A 17 -8.19 -19.87 0.37
N PRO A 18 -8.74 -20.83 -0.40
CA PRO A 18 -8.51 -20.93 -1.84
C PRO A 18 -8.84 -19.67 -2.64
N ASP A 19 -9.90 -18.95 -2.25
CA ASP A 19 -10.38 -17.76 -2.94
C ASP A 19 -9.80 -16.44 -2.40
N LEU A 20 -8.80 -16.52 -1.49
CA LEU A 20 -8.17 -15.35 -0.90
C LEU A 20 -7.52 -14.47 -1.96
N LYS A 21 -7.94 -13.21 -2.01
CA LYS A 21 -7.27 -12.14 -2.76
C LYS A 21 -6.35 -11.34 -1.86
N VAL A 22 -5.10 -11.22 -2.28
CA VAL A 22 -4.06 -10.43 -1.63
C VAL A 22 -3.75 -9.23 -2.51
N ILE A 23 -3.97 -8.03 -1.98
CA ILE A 23 -3.83 -6.78 -2.74
C ILE A 23 -2.76 -5.92 -2.07
N LEU A 24 -1.75 -5.52 -2.83
CA LEU A 24 -0.73 -4.57 -2.40
C LEU A 24 -1.29 -3.14 -2.43
N VAL A 25 -1.04 -2.34 -1.41
CA VAL A 25 -1.26 -0.89 -1.45
C VAL A 25 0.08 -0.18 -1.36
N ASP A 26 0.33 0.75 -2.27
CA ASP A 26 1.66 1.34 -2.48
C ASP A 26 1.55 2.84 -2.81
N PRO A 27 2.43 3.72 -2.28
CA PRO A 27 2.40 5.15 -2.61
C PRO A 27 3.02 5.43 -3.98
N PRO A 28 2.76 6.62 -4.57
CA PRO A 28 3.54 7.15 -5.68
C PRO A 28 5.05 7.15 -5.38
N GLY A 29 5.86 7.02 -6.44
CA GLY A 29 7.32 6.97 -6.31
C GLY A 29 7.88 5.61 -5.85
N SER A 30 7.02 4.63 -5.53
CA SER A 30 7.43 3.25 -5.31
C SER A 30 7.26 2.38 -6.56
N GLY A 31 8.27 1.51 -6.77
CA GLY A 31 8.30 0.50 -7.82
C GLY A 31 7.44 -0.75 -7.59
N LEU A 32 6.98 -1.03 -6.36
CA LEU A 32 6.31 -2.30 -6.05
C LEU A 32 4.94 -2.43 -6.72
N TYR A 33 4.18 -1.34 -6.85
CA TYR A 33 2.94 -1.33 -7.64
C TYR A 33 3.19 -1.76 -9.08
N HIS A 34 4.24 -1.22 -9.73
CA HIS A 34 4.57 -1.60 -11.11
C HIS A 34 5.03 -3.05 -11.19
N LYS A 35 5.75 -3.51 -10.15
CA LYS A 35 6.17 -4.91 -10.09
C LYS A 35 4.99 -5.86 -10.09
N VAL A 36 3.95 -5.55 -9.32
CA VAL A 36 2.74 -6.38 -9.25
C VAL A 36 1.91 -6.25 -10.53
N LYS A 37 1.66 -5.03 -11.02
CA LYS A 37 0.76 -4.79 -12.17
C LYS A 37 1.36 -5.15 -13.53
N HIS A 38 2.67 -4.98 -13.69
CA HIS A 38 3.32 -4.96 -14.99
C HIS A 38 4.61 -5.79 -15.03
N ASN A 39 4.98 -6.44 -13.91
CA ASN A 39 6.23 -7.19 -13.76
C ASN A 39 7.51 -6.37 -14.02
N VAL A 40 7.46 -5.04 -13.91
CA VAL A 40 8.60 -4.11 -14.02
C VAL A 40 8.78 -3.31 -12.75
N MET A 41 10.02 -3.02 -12.34
CA MET A 41 10.31 -2.33 -11.08
C MET A 41 10.28 -0.81 -11.16
N TYR A 42 10.39 -0.26 -12.36
CA TYR A 42 10.37 1.18 -12.60
C TYR A 42 9.36 1.46 -13.69
N SER A 43 8.79 2.66 -13.66
CA SER A 43 8.02 3.16 -14.79
C SER A 43 8.97 3.79 -15.83
N PRO A 44 8.65 3.76 -17.15
CA PRO A 44 9.43 4.49 -18.17
C PRO A 44 9.58 6.00 -17.86
N TYR A 45 8.63 6.58 -17.12
CA TYR A 45 8.71 7.96 -16.63
C TYR A 45 9.77 8.17 -15.53
N GLU A 46 10.40 7.09 -15.06
CA GLU A 46 11.45 7.08 -14.03
C GLU A 46 12.82 6.71 -14.60
N ALA A 47 12.91 6.47 -15.91
CA ALA A 47 14.19 6.26 -16.58
C ALA A 47 15.08 7.49 -16.43
N GLU A 48 16.33 7.27 -16.03
CA GLU A 48 17.34 8.31 -15.89
C GLU A 48 17.53 9.04 -17.23
N GLY A 49 17.30 10.35 -17.26
CA GLY A 49 17.46 11.19 -18.46
C GLY A 49 16.21 11.95 -18.93
N THR A 50 15.01 11.59 -18.48
CA THR A 50 13.77 12.31 -18.85
C THR A 50 13.16 13.14 -17.71
N ARG A 51 13.69 13.04 -16.49
CA ARG A 51 13.24 13.80 -15.31
C ARG A 51 14.18 14.96 -14.98
N THR A 52 13.65 16.18 -14.98
CA THR A 52 14.18 17.27 -14.15
C THR A 52 13.90 16.93 -12.69
N ARG A 53 14.90 16.39 -11.99
CA ARG A 53 14.97 16.09 -10.53
C ARG A 53 13.73 16.48 -9.69
N HIS A 54 12.65 15.75 -9.87
CA HIS A 54 11.54 15.69 -8.93
C HIS A 54 11.24 14.21 -8.79
N GLN A 55 12.02 13.56 -7.93
CA GLN A 55 11.58 12.32 -7.31
C GLN A 55 10.17 12.59 -6.77
N VAL A 56 9.24 11.66 -6.96
CA VAL A 56 7.89 11.84 -6.38
C VAL A 56 8.06 11.68 -4.88
N ASP A 57 8.31 12.80 -4.20
CA ASP A 57 8.45 12.85 -2.76
C ASP A 57 7.06 12.62 -2.18
N THR A 58 6.93 11.51 -1.45
CA THR A 58 5.72 11.17 -0.72
C THR A 58 5.94 11.46 0.77
N ILE A 59 4.92 12.00 1.43
CA ILE A 59 4.92 12.17 2.89
C ILE A 59 4.54 10.87 3.63
N ILE A 60 4.21 9.81 2.89
CA ILE A 60 3.87 8.51 3.48
C ILE A 60 5.15 7.80 3.91
N GLU A 61 5.23 7.48 5.20
CA GLU A 61 6.41 6.88 5.80
C GLU A 61 6.22 5.37 6.06
N GLY A 62 7.33 4.63 6.05
CA GLY A 62 7.36 3.18 6.34
C GLY A 62 6.95 2.26 5.19
N VAL A 63 6.42 2.81 4.10
CA VAL A 63 6.03 2.08 2.88
C VAL A 63 6.68 2.69 1.63
N GLY A 64 6.50 2.02 0.48
CA GLY A 64 7.27 2.30 -0.73
C GLY A 64 8.72 1.82 -0.70
N LEU A 65 9.17 1.20 -1.79
CA LEU A 65 10.58 0.88 -2.09
C LEU A 65 10.80 0.85 -3.61
N ASN A 66 12.01 1.21 -4.03
CA ASN A 66 12.45 1.14 -5.43
C ASN A 66 13.42 -0.02 -5.70
N ARG A 67 13.42 -1.00 -4.80
CA ARG A 67 14.16 -2.26 -4.94
C ARG A 67 13.30 -3.42 -4.48
N MET A 68 13.53 -4.58 -5.07
CA MET A 68 12.98 -5.83 -4.56
C MET A 68 13.75 -6.24 -3.31
N THR A 69 13.03 -6.60 -2.27
CA THR A 69 13.58 -7.22 -1.07
C THR A 69 13.38 -8.73 -1.13
N GLU A 70 14.25 -9.49 -0.46
CA GLU A 70 14.06 -10.95 -0.36
C GLU A 70 12.72 -11.31 0.29
N ASN A 71 12.33 -10.57 1.34
CA ASN A 71 11.03 -10.74 1.97
C ASN A 71 9.87 -10.61 0.98
N PHE A 72 9.90 -9.61 0.08
CA PHE A 72 8.86 -9.45 -0.93
C PHE A 72 8.94 -10.55 -2.00
N ASN A 73 10.15 -10.97 -2.42
CA ASN A 73 10.34 -12.06 -3.37
C ASN A 73 9.68 -13.36 -2.92
N MET A 74 9.59 -13.63 -1.61
CA MET A 74 8.90 -14.79 -1.06
C MET A 74 7.39 -14.82 -1.40
N SER A 75 6.80 -13.69 -1.81
CA SER A 75 5.40 -13.56 -2.22
C SER A 75 5.16 -13.58 -3.74
N THR A 76 6.19 -13.88 -4.52
CA THR A 76 6.10 -13.90 -5.99
C THR A 76 4.98 -14.84 -6.45
N GLY A 77 4.07 -14.33 -7.29
CA GLY A 77 2.90 -15.06 -7.77
C GLY A 77 1.75 -15.20 -6.76
N MET A 78 1.89 -14.65 -5.55
CA MET A 78 0.87 -14.72 -4.50
C MET A 78 0.11 -13.41 -4.29
N ILE A 79 0.58 -12.30 -4.85
CA ILE A 79 -0.12 -11.01 -4.82
C ILE A 79 -0.98 -10.90 -6.09
N ASP A 80 -2.30 -10.77 -5.91
CA ASP A 80 -3.28 -10.79 -6.99
C ASP A 80 -3.45 -9.43 -7.68
N ASP A 81 -3.30 -8.34 -6.93
CA ASP A 81 -3.45 -7.00 -7.47
C ASP A 81 -2.65 -5.95 -6.68
N ALA A 82 -2.54 -4.74 -7.21
CA ALA A 82 -2.01 -3.59 -6.50
C ALA A 82 -2.85 -2.32 -6.69
N ILE A 83 -2.86 -1.45 -5.69
CA ILE A 83 -3.54 -0.16 -5.69
C ILE A 83 -2.52 0.92 -5.33
N ARG A 84 -2.48 1.97 -6.14
CA ARG A 84 -1.68 3.16 -5.86
C ARG A 84 -2.53 4.22 -5.18
N VAL A 85 -2.08 4.76 -4.05
CA VAL A 85 -2.83 5.74 -3.24
C VAL A 85 -1.98 6.99 -3.04
N THR A 86 -2.52 8.16 -3.34
CA THR A 86 -1.79 9.43 -3.22
C THR A 86 -1.74 9.95 -1.79
N ASP A 87 -0.85 10.91 -1.54
CA ASP A 87 -0.69 11.56 -0.24
C ASP A 87 -1.98 12.26 0.22
N GLU A 88 -2.65 12.95 -0.70
CA GLU A 88 -3.91 13.67 -0.42
C GLU A 88 -5.02 12.71 0.00
N GLU A 89 -5.11 11.55 -0.66
CA GLU A 89 -6.09 10.52 -0.31
C GLU A 89 -5.81 9.92 1.06
N ALA A 90 -4.54 9.69 1.37
CA ALA A 90 -4.11 9.16 2.67
C ALA A 90 -4.44 10.15 3.80
N VAL A 91 -4.12 11.44 3.62
CA VAL A 91 -4.42 12.49 4.61
C VAL A 91 -5.93 12.61 4.81
N ALA A 92 -6.71 12.66 3.73
CA ALA A 92 -8.17 12.73 3.80
C ALA A 92 -8.76 11.52 4.56
N MET A 93 -8.27 10.31 4.28
CA MET A 93 -8.70 9.10 4.96
C MET A 93 -8.35 9.10 6.45
N ALA A 94 -7.12 9.49 6.81
CA ALA A 94 -6.72 9.58 8.20
C ALA A 94 -7.59 10.57 8.99
N ARG A 95 -7.83 11.76 8.44
CA ARG A 95 -8.69 12.78 9.06
C ARG A 95 -10.14 12.29 9.21
N TYR A 96 -10.67 11.61 8.19
CA TYR A 96 -12.00 10.99 8.25
C TYR A 96 -12.08 9.97 9.39
N LEU A 97 -11.12 9.03 9.45
CA LEU A 97 -11.12 7.97 10.46
C LEU A 97 -10.92 8.50 11.88
N ALA A 98 -10.11 9.53 12.09
CA ALA A 98 -9.98 10.14 13.41
C ALA A 98 -11.26 10.86 13.85
N LYS A 99 -11.98 11.49 12.92
CA LYS A 99 -13.18 12.27 13.22
C LYS A 99 -14.42 11.38 13.39
N GLU A 100 -14.63 10.44 12.49
CA GLU A 100 -15.86 9.66 12.40
C GLU A 100 -15.75 8.33 13.17
N GLU A 101 -14.55 7.73 13.26
CA GLU A 101 -14.32 6.41 13.88
C GLU A 101 -13.46 6.49 15.15
N GLY A 102 -12.93 7.68 15.51
CA GLY A 102 -12.01 7.86 16.64
C GLY A 102 -10.65 7.18 16.46
N LEU A 103 -10.28 6.81 15.23
CA LEU A 103 -9.05 6.07 14.93
C LEU A 103 -7.90 7.02 14.56
N PHE A 104 -6.95 7.19 15.48
CA PHE A 104 -5.76 8.02 15.26
C PHE A 104 -4.58 7.20 14.70
N ILE A 105 -4.53 7.06 13.38
CA ILE A 105 -3.63 6.13 12.66
C ILE A 105 -2.50 6.81 11.90
N GLY A 106 -1.41 6.09 11.65
CA GLY A 106 -0.30 6.57 10.84
C GLY A 106 -0.56 6.55 9.33
N SER A 107 0.39 7.11 8.57
CA SER A 107 0.29 7.32 7.12
C SER A 107 0.11 6.02 6.33
N SER A 108 0.89 4.99 6.66
CA SER A 108 0.79 3.67 6.00
C SER A 108 -0.54 2.95 6.26
N SER A 109 -1.11 3.11 7.45
CA SER A 109 -2.45 2.62 7.78
C SER A 109 -3.53 3.34 6.95
N ALA A 110 -3.36 4.65 6.75
CA ALA A 110 -4.33 5.43 6.00
C ALA A 110 -4.39 5.03 4.52
N ILE A 111 -3.25 4.79 3.86
CA ILE A 111 -3.27 4.28 2.48
C ILE A 111 -3.94 2.92 2.39
N ASN A 112 -3.69 2.03 3.37
CA ASN A 112 -4.32 0.72 3.44
C ASN A 112 -5.85 0.83 3.48
N CYS A 113 -6.37 1.74 4.31
CA CYS A 113 -7.81 2.01 4.38
C CYS A 113 -8.39 2.56 3.07
N VAL A 114 -7.68 3.46 2.37
CA VAL A 114 -8.09 3.91 1.02
C VAL A 114 -8.16 2.74 0.05
N GLY A 115 -7.14 1.86 0.06
CA GLY A 115 -7.13 0.63 -0.72
C GLY A 115 -8.35 -0.23 -0.44
N CYS A 116 -8.68 -0.48 0.83
CA CYS A 116 -9.86 -1.25 1.23
C CYS A 116 -11.16 -0.64 0.73
N VAL A 117 -11.34 0.68 0.85
CA VAL A 117 -12.56 1.35 0.37
C VAL A 117 -12.72 1.18 -1.15
N ARG A 118 -11.63 1.28 -1.92
CA ARG A 118 -11.67 1.06 -3.38
C ARG A 118 -12.01 -0.39 -3.74
N VAL A 119 -11.44 -1.35 -3.01
CA VAL A 119 -11.77 -2.78 -3.19
C VAL A 119 -13.23 -3.04 -2.82
N ALA A 120 -13.71 -2.51 -1.70
CA ALA A 120 -15.10 -2.66 -1.26
C ALA A 120 -16.09 -2.14 -2.30
N LYS A 121 -15.83 -0.95 -2.84
CA LYS A 121 -16.65 -0.36 -3.91
C LYS A 121 -16.70 -1.23 -5.17
N LYS A 122 -15.60 -1.93 -5.50
CA LYS A 122 -15.52 -2.82 -6.66
C LYS A 122 -16.25 -4.15 -6.45
N LEU A 123 -16.14 -4.73 -5.24
CA LEU A 123 -16.71 -6.04 -4.92
C LEU A 123 -18.22 -5.98 -4.60
N GLY A 124 -18.68 -4.87 -4.03
CA GLY A 124 -20.06 -4.76 -3.54
C GLY A 124 -20.30 -5.53 -2.22
N PRO A 125 -21.54 -5.54 -1.72
CA PRO A 125 -21.88 -6.13 -0.42
C PRO A 125 -21.65 -7.65 -0.37
N GLY A 126 -21.51 -8.20 0.84
CA GLY A 126 -21.34 -9.63 1.07
C GLY A 126 -19.88 -10.12 1.12
N HIS A 127 -18.92 -9.22 0.94
CA HIS A 127 -17.49 -9.54 1.00
C HIS A 127 -16.84 -9.04 2.29
N CYS A 128 -15.86 -9.79 2.80
CA CYS A 128 -15.04 -9.37 3.94
C CYS A 128 -13.67 -8.90 3.44
N ILE A 129 -13.25 -7.72 3.87
CA ILE A 129 -11.94 -7.14 3.56
C ILE A 129 -11.23 -6.88 4.88
N VAL A 130 -10.01 -7.41 5.00
CA VAL A 130 -9.16 -7.24 6.17
C VAL A 130 -7.92 -6.44 5.79
N THR A 131 -7.47 -5.58 6.68
CA THR A 131 -6.25 -4.79 6.48
C THR A 131 -5.50 -4.57 7.78
N ILE A 132 -4.26 -4.10 7.67
CA ILE A 132 -3.38 -3.86 8.81
C ILE A 132 -3.25 -2.36 9.03
N LEU A 133 -3.51 -1.93 10.26
CA LEU A 133 -3.16 -0.60 10.75
C LEU A 133 -1.78 -0.70 11.39
N CYS A 134 -0.75 -0.24 10.67
CA CYS A 134 0.65 -0.50 10.95
C CYS A 134 1.17 0.25 12.19
N ASP A 135 0.72 1.49 12.40
CA ASP A 135 1.10 2.31 13.55
C ASP A 135 0.09 3.44 13.84
N SER A 136 0.32 4.13 14.96
CA SER A 136 -0.45 5.28 15.45
C SER A 136 -0.05 6.58 14.76
N GLY A 137 -1.00 7.51 14.66
CA GLY A 137 -0.77 8.87 14.15
C GLY A 137 0.27 9.67 14.94
N GLN A 138 0.54 9.29 16.19
CA GLN A 138 1.51 9.97 17.05
C GLN A 138 2.92 10.02 16.45
N ARG A 139 3.30 9.01 15.66
CA ARG A 139 4.62 8.96 15.01
C ARG A 139 4.77 9.92 13.83
N HIS A 140 3.66 10.51 13.36
CA HIS A 140 3.62 11.30 12.12
C HIS A 140 3.10 12.74 12.33
N LEU A 141 3.15 13.25 13.57
CA LEU A 141 2.55 14.52 14.02
C LEU A 141 3.03 15.80 13.32
N THR A 142 4.21 15.81 12.73
CA THR A 142 4.84 17.03 12.20
C THR A 142 4.87 17.08 10.68
N LYS A 143 4.38 16.04 10.01
CA LYS A 143 4.43 15.91 8.54
C LYS A 143 3.11 15.43 7.95
N PHE A 144 2.59 14.31 8.44
CA PHE A 144 1.38 13.69 7.90
C PHE A 144 0.11 14.18 8.61
N TRP A 145 0.16 14.25 9.94
CA TRP A 145 -0.85 14.89 10.79
C TRP A 145 -0.52 16.36 11.00
#